data_AF-A0A1C2PJX3-F1
#
_entry.id   AF-A0A1C2PJX3-F1
#
_cell.length_a   1.000
_cell.length_b   1.000
_cell.length_c   1.000
_cell.angle_alpha   90.00
_cell.angle_beta   90.00
_cell.angle_gamma   90.00
#
_symmetry.space_group_name_H-M   'P 1'
#
loop_
_entity.id
_entity.type
_entity.pdbx_description
1 polymer ?
#
loop_
_entity_poly.entity_id
_entity_poly.type
_entity_poly.pdbx_seq_one_letter_code
_entity_poly.pdbx_strand_id
1 'polypeptide(L)'
;MKKTLSLPKPPIGMINRHKKNNPAEMNKILNQHFNAFKQAAAQGNYAKAYQHVKQAVNLVPKHAGALSDLAYTELRLGRYNDAYQHYLQAIQASGANVNTNLYDGLTEVCHHLKKKEETIKFGRLAIATKKELAKSEPVLAIPDHAPSAFSANRQENIIAFSLFGANPRYCETSILNIQLAKQIYPEWTCRFYVDDTVPVLVQQRLKEKGAQVIQVTDSQKKLSGLFWRFLVMDDPTIKRFLIRDADSIVSHREKAAVDAWLKSDKWFHLMRDNYSHTELILAGMWGGCTGIFHNIEAHIRDYVATGRYLDNRVMDQHYLRYCIWPTLKQSVLIHDSQQFDSDAIDFPVYDLALMQNDSENFHVGMNDGSPIIATAVAHPTAQRVCWVLLDENQVEVCRYDAIVSNSRNIEINLPYAFAKKIQAQQWKLQVYPYEN
;
A
#
# COMPACT_ATOMS: atom_id res chain seq x y z
N MET A 1 6.72 -1.51 24.28
CA MET A 1 6.54 -0.26 25.07
C MET A 1 5.52 0.63 24.36
N LYS A 2 4.42 1.01 25.03
CA LYS A 2 3.49 2.04 24.54
C LYS A 2 4.29 3.33 24.29
N LYS A 3 4.34 3.85 23.06
CA LYS A 3 4.91 5.18 22.79
C LYS A 3 4.06 6.23 23.49
N THR A 4 4.40 6.55 24.73
CA THR A 4 4.08 7.84 25.34
C THR A 4 4.93 8.88 24.63
N LEU A 5 4.30 9.78 23.88
CA LEU A 5 4.91 11.03 23.44
C LEU A 5 5.34 11.80 24.70
N SER A 6 6.61 11.72 25.07
CA SER A 6 7.19 12.64 26.05
C SER A 6 7.42 13.98 25.35
N LEU A 7 6.53 14.94 25.60
CA LEU A 7 6.66 16.32 25.12
C LEU A 7 7.78 17.06 25.88
N PRO A 8 8.55 17.96 25.23
CA PRO A 8 9.55 18.80 25.90
C PRO A 8 8.90 19.76 26.90
N LYS A 9 9.61 20.06 28.00
CA LYS A 9 9.16 21.08 28.98
C LYS A 9 9.16 22.48 28.33
N PRO A 10 8.11 23.30 28.56
CA PRO A 10 8.04 24.65 28.01
C PRO A 10 9.09 25.58 28.66
N PRO A 11 9.70 26.51 27.90
CA PRO A 11 10.53 27.57 28.46
C PRO A 11 9.66 28.51 29.31
N ILE A 12 10.14 28.79 30.52
CA ILE A 12 9.48 29.69 31.47
C ILE A 12 9.77 31.14 31.06
N GLY A 13 8.75 31.88 30.63
CA GLY A 13 8.86 33.34 30.54
C GLY A 13 7.85 34.00 29.61
N MET A 14 6.66 34.32 30.13
CA MET A 14 6.08 35.68 30.21
C MET A 14 4.55 35.63 30.23
N ILE A 15 4.02 36.31 31.22
CA ILE A 15 2.64 36.29 31.69
C ILE A 15 1.79 37.18 30.79
N ASN A 16 0.68 36.65 30.27
CA ASN A 16 -0.50 37.48 30.00
C ASN A 16 -1.80 36.76 30.35
N ARG A 17 -2.70 37.52 30.98
CA ARG A 17 -3.90 37.08 31.70
C ARG A 17 -5.06 36.80 30.74
N HIS A 18 -5.44 35.54 30.56
CA HIS A 18 -6.83 35.08 30.36
C HIS A 18 -6.88 33.58 30.71
N LYS A 19 -7.83 33.18 31.59
CA LYS A 19 -8.14 31.82 32.08
C LYS A 19 -7.02 30.77 31.88
N LYS A 20 -6.14 30.63 32.88
CA LYS A 20 -5.22 29.49 32.97
C LYS A 20 -6.02 28.19 33.13
N ASN A 21 -6.42 27.59 32.00
CA ASN A 21 -6.76 26.17 32.00
C ASN A 21 -5.55 25.43 32.57
N ASN A 22 -5.79 24.60 33.59
CA ASN A 22 -4.75 23.76 34.18
C ASN A 22 -4.07 22.98 33.03
N PRO A 23 -2.73 22.99 32.89
CA PRO A 23 -2.05 22.25 31.83
C PRO A 23 -2.48 20.77 31.72
N ALA A 24 -2.80 20.14 32.86
CA ALA A 24 -3.34 18.78 32.88
C ALA A 24 -4.74 18.67 32.23
N GLU A 25 -5.59 19.67 32.47
CA GLU A 25 -6.94 19.76 31.89
C GLU A 25 -6.89 20.08 30.40
N MET A 26 -6.01 20.99 29.99
CA MET A 26 -5.75 21.27 28.57
C MET A 26 -5.24 20.03 27.84
N ASN A 27 -4.29 19.29 28.42
CA ASN A 27 -3.81 18.03 27.87
C ASN A 27 -4.92 16.97 27.79
N LYS A 28 -5.81 16.91 28.79
CA LYS A 28 -6.98 16.02 28.77
C LYS A 28 -7.91 16.36 27.60
N ILE A 29 -8.22 17.63 27.40
CA ILE A 29 -9.08 18.10 26.29
C ILE A 29 -8.43 17.81 24.93
N LEU A 30 -7.13 18.10 24.77
CA LEU A 30 -6.40 17.79 23.53
C LEU A 30 -6.39 16.30 23.23
N ASN A 31 -6.17 15.45 24.24
CA ASN A 31 -6.22 13.99 24.09
C ASN A 31 -7.62 13.50 23.69
N GLN A 32 -8.69 14.12 24.21
CA GLN A 32 -10.06 13.79 23.82
C GLN A 32 -10.30 14.11 22.34
N HIS A 33 -9.93 15.32 21.89
CA HIS A 33 -10.05 15.69 20.48
C HIS A 33 -9.21 14.79 19.57
N PHE A 34 -7.97 14.48 19.96
CA PHE A 34 -7.09 13.60 19.19
C PHE A 34 -7.64 12.17 19.07
N ASN A 35 -8.18 11.60 20.15
CA ASN A 35 -8.78 10.26 20.11
C ASN A 35 -10.06 10.24 19.26
N ALA A 36 -10.91 11.26 19.37
CA ALA A 36 -12.11 11.39 18.56
C ALA A 36 -11.79 11.59 17.08
N PHE A 37 -10.76 12.38 16.76
CA PHE A 37 -10.19 12.50 15.41
C PHE A 37 -9.77 11.14 14.86
N LYS A 38 -8.93 10.40 15.59
CA LYS A 38 -8.44 9.08 15.13
C LYS A 38 -9.58 8.09 14.91
N GLN A 39 -10.58 8.08 15.78
CA GLN A 39 -11.74 7.21 15.64
C GLN A 39 -12.56 7.58 14.39
N ALA A 40 -12.84 8.86 14.18
CA ALA A 40 -13.60 9.33 13.01
C ALA A 40 -12.84 9.07 11.69
N ALA A 41 -11.53 9.32 11.67
CA ALA A 41 -10.66 9.04 10.52
C ALA A 41 -10.60 7.54 10.21
N ALA A 42 -10.53 6.68 11.24
CA ALA A 42 -10.56 5.22 11.06
C ALA A 42 -11.90 4.73 10.45
N GLN A 43 -12.99 5.46 10.68
CA GLN A 43 -14.31 5.21 10.08
C GLN A 43 -14.50 5.88 8.71
N GLY A 44 -13.48 6.58 8.19
CA GLY A 44 -13.58 7.36 6.95
C GLY A 44 -14.44 8.62 7.07
N ASN A 45 -14.91 8.99 8.26
CA ASN A 45 -15.71 10.19 8.48
C ASN A 45 -14.80 11.41 8.69
N TYR A 46 -14.20 11.89 7.60
CA TYR A 46 -13.27 13.02 7.63
C TYR A 46 -13.94 14.36 8.00
N ALA A 47 -15.25 14.51 7.75
CA ALA A 47 -15.99 15.70 8.17
C ALA A 47 -16.04 15.83 9.70
N LYS A 48 -16.33 14.73 10.40
CA LYS A 48 -16.30 14.68 11.87
C LYS A 48 -14.88 14.80 12.41
N ALA A 49 -13.92 14.14 11.76
CA ALA A 49 -12.51 14.25 12.11
C ALA A 49 -12.03 15.71 12.06
N TYR A 50 -12.45 16.45 11.03
CA TYR A 50 -12.10 17.86 10.82
C TYR A 50 -12.60 18.75 11.96
N GLN A 51 -13.84 18.53 12.43
CA GLN A 51 -14.40 19.29 13.55
C GLN A 51 -13.56 19.15 14.82
N HIS A 52 -13.15 17.93 15.16
CA HIS A 52 -12.33 17.67 16.35
C HIS A 52 -10.91 18.24 16.24
N VAL A 53 -10.24 18.05 15.10
CA VAL A 53 -8.88 18.57 14.93
C VAL A 53 -8.84 20.10 14.85
N LYS A 54 -9.85 20.74 14.25
CA LYS A 54 -9.98 22.21 14.25
C LYS A 54 -10.10 22.76 15.67
N GLN A 55 -10.86 22.11 16.55
CA GLN A 55 -10.94 22.48 17.96
C GLN A 55 -9.58 22.34 18.67
N ALA A 56 -8.82 21.27 18.37
CA ALA A 56 -7.47 21.11 18.90
C ALA A 56 -6.52 22.20 18.42
N VAL A 57 -6.51 22.54 17.13
CA VAL A 57 -5.67 23.62 16.57
C VAL A 57 -6.03 24.97 17.17
N ASN A 58 -7.30 25.28 17.42
CA ASN A 58 -7.69 26.52 18.10
C ASN A 58 -7.10 26.64 19.52
N LEU A 59 -6.90 25.52 20.21
CA LEU A 59 -6.27 25.49 21.54
C LEU A 59 -4.74 25.60 21.45
N VAL A 60 -4.12 25.04 20.39
CA VAL A 60 -2.66 25.00 20.19
C VAL A 60 -2.28 25.37 18.74
N PRO A 61 -2.44 26.64 18.32
CA PRO A 61 -2.40 27.03 16.90
C PRO A 61 -1.04 26.88 16.20
N LYS A 62 0.05 26.68 16.96
CA LYS A 62 1.40 26.48 16.44
C LYS A 62 1.95 25.07 16.72
N HIS A 63 1.10 24.13 17.13
CA HIS A 63 1.54 22.77 17.42
C HIS A 63 1.64 21.95 16.12
N ALA A 64 2.85 21.56 15.74
CA ALA A 64 3.13 20.88 14.47
C ALA A 64 2.26 19.63 14.23
N GLY A 65 2.08 18.79 15.25
CA GLY A 65 1.24 17.59 15.13
C GLY A 65 -0.25 17.89 14.90
N ALA A 66 -0.76 18.97 15.50
CA ALA A 66 -2.17 19.34 15.35
C ALA A 66 -2.43 19.96 13.96
N LEU A 67 -1.48 20.78 13.48
CA LEU A 67 -1.48 21.31 12.13
C LEU A 67 -1.37 20.19 11.08
N SER A 68 -0.54 19.17 11.34
CA SER A 68 -0.43 17.98 10.49
C SER A 68 -1.74 17.21 10.38
N ASP A 69 -2.41 16.96 11.51
CA ASP A 69 -3.69 16.23 11.51
C ASP A 69 -4.80 17.04 10.81
N LEU A 70 -4.78 18.38 10.95
CA LEU A 70 -5.69 19.28 10.26
C LEU A 70 -5.46 19.24 8.75
N ALA A 71 -4.21 19.41 8.31
CA ALA A 71 -3.82 19.37 6.90
C ALA A 71 -4.17 18.03 6.25
N TYR A 72 -3.91 16.91 6.94
CA TYR A 72 -4.31 15.58 6.48
C TYR A 72 -5.82 15.48 6.30
N THR A 73 -6.60 15.98 7.26
CA THR A 73 -8.06 15.91 7.17
C THR A 73 -8.60 16.80 6.05
N GLU A 74 -8.02 17.98 5.85
CA GLU A 74 -8.36 18.89 4.75
C GLU A 74 -8.05 18.27 3.39
N LEU A 75 -6.89 17.62 3.25
CA LEU A 75 -6.53 16.84 2.07
C LEU A 75 -7.60 15.77 1.77
N ARG A 76 -7.99 14.97 2.78
CA ARG A 76 -9.03 13.94 2.63
C ARG A 76 -10.43 14.49 2.33
N LEU A 77 -10.68 15.77 2.61
CA LEU A 77 -11.91 16.50 2.27
C LEU A 77 -11.83 17.25 0.93
N GLY A 78 -10.73 17.15 0.19
CA GLY A 78 -10.52 17.87 -1.07
C GLY A 78 -10.25 19.37 -0.90
N ARG A 79 -9.95 19.83 0.31
CA ARG A 79 -9.58 21.23 0.61
C ARG A 79 -8.09 21.46 0.41
N TYR A 80 -7.63 21.27 -0.82
CA TYR A 80 -6.20 21.20 -1.13
C TYR A 80 -5.43 22.49 -0.81
N ASN A 81 -6.04 23.67 -1.03
CA ASN A 81 -5.40 24.95 -0.70
C ASN A 81 -5.18 25.12 0.81
N ASP A 82 -6.18 24.78 1.63
CA ASP A 82 -6.07 24.85 3.09
C ASP A 82 -5.01 23.86 3.59
N ALA A 83 -5.08 22.62 3.09
CA ALA A 83 -4.13 21.56 3.43
C ALA A 83 -2.69 21.97 3.12
N TYR A 84 -2.45 22.57 1.96
CA TYR A 84 -1.13 23.06 1.56
C TYR A 84 -0.57 24.07 2.58
N GLN A 85 -1.37 25.06 2.97
CA GLN A 85 -0.95 26.07 3.93
C GLN A 85 -0.66 25.46 5.31
N HIS A 86 -1.54 24.60 5.82
CA HIS A 86 -1.35 23.98 7.13
C HIS A 86 -0.19 22.98 7.15
N TYR A 87 0.10 22.27 6.06
CA TYR A 87 1.32 21.46 5.97
C TYR A 87 2.59 22.31 6.05
N LEU A 88 2.65 23.44 5.32
CA LEU A 88 3.80 24.35 5.41
C LEU A 88 3.97 24.92 6.83
N GLN A 89 2.86 25.30 7.47
CA GLN A 89 2.89 25.75 8.87
C GLN A 89 3.34 24.63 9.82
N ALA A 90 2.92 23.39 9.60
CA ALA A 90 3.35 22.24 10.39
C ALA A 90 4.87 22.00 10.26
N ILE A 91 5.42 22.13 9.06
CA ILE A 91 6.88 22.06 8.82
C ILE A 91 7.59 23.20 9.55
N GLN A 92 7.12 24.44 9.40
CA GLN A 92 7.71 25.60 10.09
C GLN A 92 7.68 25.42 11.61
N ALA A 93 6.58 24.92 12.16
CA ALA A 93 6.42 24.65 13.58
C ALA A 93 7.29 23.47 14.09
N SER A 94 7.73 22.57 13.20
CA SER A 94 8.57 21.42 13.55
C SER A 94 10.04 21.80 13.77
N GLY A 95 10.48 22.96 13.28
CA GLY A 95 11.87 23.39 13.36
C GLY A 95 12.82 22.38 12.70
N ALA A 96 13.88 21.99 13.41
CA ALA A 96 14.87 21.03 12.90
C ALA A 96 14.36 19.58 12.80
N ASN A 97 13.26 19.23 13.46
CA ASN A 97 12.77 17.85 13.57
C ASN A 97 11.48 17.64 12.76
N VAL A 98 11.56 17.89 11.45
CA VAL A 98 10.41 17.72 10.55
C VAL A 98 10.06 16.24 10.42
N ASN A 99 8.79 15.90 10.67
CA ASN A 99 8.29 14.56 10.40
C ASN A 99 8.24 14.33 8.88
N THR A 100 8.93 13.29 8.39
CA THR A 100 9.00 12.97 6.96
C THR A 100 7.62 12.80 6.30
N ASN A 101 6.59 12.39 7.05
CA ASN A 101 5.25 12.20 6.51
C ASN A 101 4.56 13.51 6.10
N LEU A 102 5.06 14.66 6.58
CA LEU A 102 4.58 15.98 6.12
C LEU A 102 4.93 16.19 4.64
N TYR A 103 6.08 15.69 4.20
CA TYR A 103 6.48 15.75 2.79
C TYR A 103 5.63 14.83 1.92
N ASP A 104 5.21 13.67 2.43
CA ASP A 104 4.27 12.78 1.73
C ASP A 104 2.94 13.50 1.46
N GLY A 105 2.36 14.10 2.49
CA GLY A 105 1.11 14.88 2.37
C GLY A 105 1.25 16.08 1.43
N LEU A 106 2.36 16.81 1.48
CA LEU A 106 2.61 17.91 0.55
C LEU A 106 2.79 17.46 -0.89
N THR A 107 3.41 16.31 -1.12
CA THR A 107 3.56 15.74 -2.47
C THR A 107 2.19 15.49 -3.10
N GLU A 108 1.30 14.84 -2.36
CA GLU A 108 -0.09 14.57 -2.77
C GLU A 108 -0.90 15.87 -2.95
N VAL A 109 -0.83 16.80 -2.01
CA VAL A 109 -1.54 18.08 -2.12
C VAL A 109 -1.04 18.88 -3.33
N CYS A 110 0.27 18.96 -3.56
CA CYS A 110 0.83 19.65 -4.72
C CYS A 110 0.41 19.01 -6.04
N HIS A 111 0.32 17.67 -6.08
CA HIS A 111 -0.19 16.96 -7.25
C HIS A 111 -1.64 17.39 -7.56
N HIS A 112 -2.54 17.37 -6.57
CA HIS A 112 -3.92 17.81 -6.76
C HIS A 112 -4.06 19.30 -7.13
N LEU A 113 -3.15 20.15 -6.64
CA LEU A 113 -3.06 21.56 -7.02
C LEU A 113 -2.36 21.80 -8.36
N LYS A 114 -1.93 20.75 -9.07
CA LYS A 114 -1.19 20.81 -10.35
C LYS A 114 0.13 21.58 -10.25
N LYS A 115 0.76 21.58 -9.07
CA LYS A 115 2.05 22.23 -8.78
C LYS A 115 3.22 21.28 -9.04
N LYS A 116 3.50 21.00 -10.32
CA LYS A 116 4.46 19.96 -10.75
C LYS A 116 5.85 20.08 -10.08
N GLU A 117 6.44 21.27 -10.07
CA GLU A 117 7.77 21.48 -9.47
C GLU A 117 7.77 21.23 -7.96
N GLU A 118 6.70 21.62 -7.27
CA GLU A 118 6.55 21.40 -5.83
C GLU A 118 6.28 19.93 -5.50
N THR A 119 5.52 19.21 -6.33
CA THR A 119 5.37 17.75 -6.22
C THR A 119 6.73 17.06 -6.26
N ILE A 120 7.59 17.40 -7.23
CA ILE A 120 8.95 16.84 -7.33
C ILE A 120 9.78 17.24 -6.10
N LYS A 121 9.75 18.52 -5.70
CA LYS A 121 10.49 19.03 -4.55
C LYS A 121 10.14 18.28 -3.26
N PHE A 122 8.85 18.15 -2.94
CA PHE A 122 8.43 17.51 -1.70
C PHE A 122 8.57 15.98 -1.78
N GLY A 123 8.39 15.36 -2.95
CA GLY A 123 8.67 13.94 -3.13
C GLY A 123 10.15 13.61 -2.93
N ARG A 124 11.06 14.44 -3.45
CA ARG A 124 12.51 14.34 -3.19
C ARG A 124 12.84 14.50 -1.71
N LEU A 125 12.21 15.47 -1.03
CA LEU A 125 12.40 15.64 0.41
C LEU A 125 11.92 14.42 1.18
N ALA A 126 10.77 13.85 0.83
CA ALA A 126 10.27 12.62 1.45
C ALA A 126 11.26 11.46 1.32
N ILE A 127 11.75 11.18 0.11
CA ILE A 127 12.74 10.12 -0.13
C ILE A 127 14.06 10.41 0.63
N ALA A 128 14.60 11.63 0.51
CA ALA A 128 15.85 12.00 1.15
C ALA A 128 15.79 11.87 2.68
N THR A 129 14.71 12.35 3.32
CA THR A 129 14.58 12.24 4.77
C THR A 129 14.36 10.81 5.23
N LYS A 130 13.76 9.94 4.40
CA LYS A 130 13.63 8.51 4.72
C LYS A 130 14.96 7.77 4.56
N LYS A 131 15.78 8.12 3.55
CA LYS A 131 17.15 7.61 3.42
C LYS A 131 17.97 7.97 4.66
N GLU A 132 17.82 9.20 5.15
CA GLU A 132 18.47 9.69 6.38
C GLU A 132 17.99 8.93 7.63
N LEU A 133 16.68 8.67 7.77
CA LEU A 133 16.13 7.87 8.88
C LEU A 133 16.68 6.44 8.92
N ALA A 134 17.01 5.85 7.77
CA ALA A 134 17.51 4.48 7.66
C ALA A 134 19.05 4.39 7.62
N LYS A 135 19.78 5.51 7.73
CA LYS A 135 21.23 5.55 7.45
C LYS A 135 22.07 4.72 8.42
N SER A 136 21.62 4.61 9.67
CA SER A 136 22.33 3.96 10.77
C SER A 136 21.82 2.56 11.07
N GLU A 137 20.91 2.05 10.24
CA GLU A 137 20.40 0.68 10.39
C GLU A 137 21.48 -0.34 9.98
N PRO A 138 21.41 -1.58 10.52
CA PRO A 138 22.33 -2.64 10.14
C PRO A 138 22.34 -2.91 8.63
N VAL A 139 23.54 -3.13 8.09
CA VAL A 139 23.77 -3.43 6.67
C VAL A 139 24.39 -4.82 6.56
N LEU A 140 23.80 -5.68 5.73
CA LEU A 140 24.40 -6.97 5.39
C LEU A 140 25.36 -6.78 4.21
N ALA A 141 26.44 -7.57 4.18
CA ALA A 141 27.31 -7.61 3.01
C ALA A 141 26.55 -8.21 1.83
N ILE A 142 26.70 -7.60 0.66
CA ILE A 142 26.26 -8.18 -0.62
C ILE A 142 27.49 -8.67 -1.39
N PRO A 143 27.36 -9.68 -2.26
CA PRO A 143 28.48 -10.14 -3.07
C PRO A 143 29.05 -9.02 -3.96
N ASP A 144 30.36 -9.03 -4.15
CA ASP A 144 31.13 -8.05 -4.94
C ASP A 144 31.10 -8.31 -6.45
N HIS A 145 30.25 -9.23 -6.90
CA HIS A 145 30.04 -9.59 -8.30
C HIS A 145 28.57 -9.42 -8.69
N ALA A 146 28.32 -9.31 -10.00
CA ALA A 146 26.97 -9.29 -10.54
C ALA A 146 26.22 -10.60 -10.21
N PRO A 147 24.90 -10.56 -10.02
CA PRO A 147 24.11 -11.78 -9.84
C PRO A 147 24.26 -12.70 -11.07
N SER A 148 24.14 -14.01 -10.84
CA SER A 148 24.16 -15.01 -11.93
C SER A 148 23.17 -14.65 -13.05
N ALA A 149 23.50 -14.97 -14.31
CA ALA A 149 22.66 -14.62 -15.45
C ALA A 149 21.20 -15.10 -15.28
N PHE A 150 20.26 -14.33 -15.84
CA PHE A 150 18.84 -14.70 -15.80
C PHE A 150 18.60 -16.03 -16.50
N SER A 151 17.89 -16.93 -15.82
CA SER A 151 17.50 -18.24 -16.32
C SER A 151 16.01 -18.22 -16.66
N ALA A 152 15.64 -18.71 -17.84
CA ALA A 152 14.23 -18.85 -18.21
C ALA A 152 13.51 -20.00 -17.46
N ASN A 153 14.21 -20.68 -16.55
CA ASN A 153 13.62 -21.71 -15.70
C ASN A 153 12.62 -21.09 -14.72
N ARG A 154 11.33 -21.25 -15.03
CA ARG A 154 10.20 -20.75 -14.24
C ARG A 154 10.14 -21.22 -12.80
N GLN A 155 10.84 -22.30 -12.45
CA GLN A 155 10.92 -22.77 -11.06
C GLN A 155 11.86 -21.93 -10.20
N GLU A 156 12.74 -21.13 -10.82
CA GLU A 156 13.73 -20.30 -10.13
C GLU A 156 13.28 -18.84 -9.99
N ASN A 157 12.17 -18.44 -10.62
CA ASN A 157 11.71 -17.05 -10.70
C ASN A 157 10.25 -16.92 -10.23
N ILE A 158 10.02 -16.21 -9.13
CA ILE A 158 8.71 -16.11 -8.49
C ILE A 158 8.17 -14.69 -8.49
N ILE A 159 6.89 -14.51 -8.85
CA ILE A 159 6.12 -13.31 -8.52
C ILE A 159 5.30 -13.64 -7.28
N ALA A 160 5.67 -13.09 -6.13
CA ALA A 160 5.11 -13.42 -4.83
C ALA A 160 4.00 -12.44 -4.42
N PHE A 161 2.90 -13.02 -3.97
CA PHE A 161 1.70 -12.34 -3.49
C PHE A 161 1.30 -12.88 -2.12
N SER A 162 0.72 -12.01 -1.29
CA SER A 162 -0.05 -12.41 -0.11
C SER A 162 -1.53 -12.34 -0.45
N LEU A 163 -2.31 -13.36 -0.07
CA LEU A 163 -3.76 -13.34 -0.23
C LEU A 163 -4.43 -13.88 1.03
N PHE A 164 -5.30 -13.09 1.63
CA PHE A 164 -6.08 -13.41 2.82
C PHE A 164 -7.45 -12.71 2.75
N GLY A 165 -8.45 -13.33 3.34
CA GLY A 165 -9.84 -12.94 3.29
C GLY A 165 -10.53 -13.33 1.98
N ALA A 166 -11.84 -13.07 1.94
CA ALA A 166 -12.71 -13.43 0.82
C ALA A 166 -13.13 -12.23 -0.05
N ASN A 167 -12.46 -11.07 0.07
CA ASN A 167 -12.86 -9.90 -0.70
C ASN A 167 -12.48 -10.09 -2.20
N PRO A 168 -13.45 -10.02 -3.14
CA PRO A 168 -13.17 -10.19 -4.56
C PRO A 168 -12.18 -9.18 -5.13
N ARG A 169 -12.04 -8.01 -4.50
CA ARG A 169 -10.97 -7.03 -4.78
C ARG A 169 -9.59 -7.67 -4.89
N TYR A 170 -9.28 -8.61 -4.00
CA TYR A 170 -7.99 -9.28 -3.98
C TYR A 170 -8.08 -10.64 -4.67
N CYS A 171 -9.15 -11.40 -4.42
CA CYS A 171 -9.30 -12.75 -4.95
C CYS A 171 -9.40 -12.75 -6.48
N GLU A 172 -10.29 -11.95 -7.06
CA GLU A 172 -10.46 -11.93 -8.52
C GLU A 172 -9.32 -11.20 -9.24
N THR A 173 -8.75 -10.16 -8.62
CA THR A 173 -7.55 -9.51 -9.17
C THR A 173 -6.34 -10.46 -9.17
N SER A 174 -6.23 -11.35 -8.19
CA SER A 174 -5.22 -12.43 -8.19
C SER A 174 -5.40 -13.40 -9.35
N ILE A 175 -6.64 -13.76 -9.67
CA ILE A 175 -6.96 -14.62 -10.82
C ILE A 175 -6.54 -13.95 -12.14
N LEU A 176 -6.86 -12.67 -12.30
CA LEU A 176 -6.44 -11.87 -13.45
C LEU A 176 -4.92 -11.76 -13.56
N ASN A 177 -4.23 -11.52 -12.43
CA ASN A 177 -2.78 -11.45 -12.37
C ASN A 177 -2.11 -12.72 -12.91
N ILE A 178 -2.59 -13.91 -12.58
CA ILE A 178 -2.02 -15.16 -13.12
C ILE A 178 -2.20 -15.25 -14.63
N GLN A 179 -3.39 -14.88 -15.14
CA GLN A 179 -3.68 -14.95 -16.56
C GLN A 179 -2.76 -14.03 -17.36
N LEU A 180 -2.55 -12.81 -16.85
CA LEU A 180 -1.70 -11.82 -17.48
C LEU A 180 -0.22 -12.12 -17.31
N ALA A 181 0.20 -12.62 -16.14
CA ALA A 181 1.59 -13.01 -15.90
C ALA A 181 2.05 -14.12 -16.87
N LYS A 182 1.17 -15.05 -17.28
CA LYS A 182 1.53 -16.04 -18.32
C LYS A 182 1.90 -15.41 -19.66
N GLN A 183 1.34 -14.24 -19.98
CA GLN A 183 1.59 -13.53 -21.23
C GLN A 183 2.77 -12.57 -21.09
N ILE A 184 2.82 -11.84 -19.97
CA ILE A 184 3.78 -10.76 -19.74
C ILE A 184 5.11 -11.28 -19.17
N TYR A 185 5.07 -12.31 -18.33
CA TYR A 185 6.20 -12.90 -17.62
C TYR A 185 6.25 -14.43 -17.80
N PRO A 186 6.39 -14.96 -19.04
CA PRO A 186 6.33 -16.39 -19.28
C PRO A 186 7.43 -17.18 -18.56
N GLU A 187 8.56 -16.55 -18.22
CA GLU A 187 9.68 -17.12 -17.45
C GLU A 187 9.50 -17.09 -15.93
N TRP A 188 8.34 -16.63 -15.44
CA TRP A 188 8.04 -16.50 -14.02
C TRP A 188 6.83 -17.34 -13.61
N THR A 189 6.74 -17.65 -12.31
CA THR A 189 5.60 -18.33 -11.71
C THR A 189 4.99 -17.48 -10.62
N CYS A 190 3.68 -17.24 -10.69
CA CYS A 190 2.97 -16.59 -9.58
C CYS A 190 2.89 -17.54 -8.38
N ARG A 191 3.25 -17.04 -7.19
CA ARG A 191 3.12 -17.73 -5.91
C ARG A 191 2.25 -16.92 -4.97
N PHE A 192 1.21 -17.54 -4.43
CA PHE A 192 0.31 -16.95 -3.44
C PHE A 192 0.53 -17.62 -2.10
N TYR A 193 0.93 -16.83 -1.10
CA TYR A 193 0.90 -17.23 0.30
C TYR A 193 -0.50 -16.95 0.85
N VAL A 194 -1.19 -17.99 1.29
CA VAL A 194 -2.61 -17.96 1.67
C VAL A 194 -2.83 -18.54 3.07
N ASP A 195 -3.91 -18.09 3.72
CA ASP A 195 -4.47 -18.73 4.91
C ASP A 195 -5.84 -19.39 4.62
N ASP A 196 -6.50 -19.84 5.68
CA ASP A 196 -7.81 -20.48 5.65
C ASP A 196 -8.97 -19.51 5.41
N THR A 197 -8.73 -18.20 5.45
CA THR A 197 -9.76 -17.19 5.19
C THR A 197 -9.99 -16.93 3.71
N VAL A 198 -9.09 -17.42 2.84
CA VAL A 198 -9.27 -17.39 1.37
C VAL A 198 -10.22 -18.52 0.93
N PRO A 199 -11.32 -18.23 0.20
CA PRO A 199 -12.26 -19.25 -0.23
C PRO A 199 -11.61 -20.42 -0.98
N VAL A 200 -12.00 -21.65 -0.67
CA VAL A 200 -11.45 -22.88 -1.28
C VAL A 200 -11.54 -22.84 -2.81
N LEU A 201 -12.66 -22.35 -3.35
CA LEU A 201 -12.85 -22.21 -4.80
C LEU A 201 -11.84 -21.24 -5.42
N VAL A 202 -11.49 -20.15 -4.73
CA VAL A 202 -10.44 -19.22 -5.20
C VAL A 202 -9.10 -19.94 -5.22
N GLN A 203 -8.73 -20.63 -4.14
CA GLN A 203 -7.47 -21.39 -4.08
C GLN A 203 -7.37 -22.47 -5.18
N GLN A 204 -8.47 -23.16 -5.47
CA GLN A 204 -8.55 -24.13 -6.56
C GLN A 204 -8.32 -23.44 -7.92
N ARG A 205 -9.03 -22.33 -8.20
CA ARG A 205 -8.86 -21.57 -9.45
C ARG A 205 -7.43 -21.04 -9.62
N LEU A 206 -6.77 -20.63 -8.54
CA LEU A 206 -5.35 -20.23 -8.57
C LEU A 206 -4.47 -21.41 -9.02
N LYS A 207 -4.63 -22.60 -8.40
CA LYS A 207 -3.86 -23.81 -8.73
C LYS A 207 -4.11 -24.32 -10.14
N GLU A 208 -5.37 -24.39 -10.58
CA GLU A 208 -5.76 -24.79 -11.93
C GLU A 208 -5.17 -23.87 -13.00
N LYS A 209 -5.02 -22.58 -12.69
CA LYS A 209 -4.33 -21.62 -13.54
C LYS A 209 -2.81 -21.70 -13.44
N GLY A 210 -2.24 -22.64 -12.69
CA GLY A 210 -0.81 -22.92 -12.65
C GLY A 210 -0.01 -22.03 -11.70
N ALA A 211 -0.67 -21.40 -10.72
CA ALA A 211 0.03 -20.72 -9.64
C ALA A 211 0.47 -21.70 -8.54
N GLN A 212 1.58 -21.38 -7.87
CA GLN A 212 1.95 -22.01 -6.61
C GLN A 212 1.08 -21.41 -5.50
N VAL A 213 0.40 -22.26 -4.72
CA VAL A 213 -0.43 -21.82 -3.58
C VAL A 213 0.14 -22.43 -2.32
N ILE A 214 0.75 -21.59 -1.48
CA ILE A 214 1.45 -21.98 -0.26
C ILE A 214 0.59 -21.63 0.93
N GLN A 215 0.19 -22.63 1.71
CA GLN A 215 -0.47 -22.41 2.99
C GLN A 215 0.53 -21.89 4.01
N VAL A 216 0.26 -20.74 4.60
CA VAL A 216 1.08 -20.23 5.68
C VAL A 216 0.88 -21.06 6.95
N THR A 217 1.97 -21.26 7.70
CA THR A 217 1.91 -22.04 8.95
C THR A 217 1.12 -21.30 10.03
N ASP A 218 0.65 -22.01 11.06
CA ASP A 218 -0.01 -21.37 12.20
C ASP A 218 0.89 -20.38 12.94
N SER A 219 2.21 -20.57 12.88
CA SER A 219 3.17 -19.56 13.33
C SER A 219 3.07 -18.29 12.48
N GLN A 220 3.15 -18.42 11.15
CA GLN A 220 3.12 -17.30 10.20
C GLN A 220 1.78 -16.56 10.19
N LYS A 221 0.65 -17.24 10.45
CA LYS A 221 -0.67 -16.61 10.62
C LYS A 221 -0.73 -15.58 11.76
N LYS A 222 0.20 -15.66 12.73
CA LYS A 222 0.33 -14.66 13.81
C LYS A 222 0.96 -13.35 13.34
N LEU A 223 1.60 -13.34 12.18
CA LEU A 223 2.08 -12.11 11.53
C LEU A 223 0.97 -11.53 10.66
N SER A 224 1.04 -10.22 10.42
CA SER A 224 0.19 -9.59 9.40
C SER A 224 0.41 -10.25 8.05
N GLY A 225 -0.69 -10.56 7.33
CA GLY A 225 -0.64 -11.17 6.00
C GLY A 225 0.15 -10.34 4.98
N LEU A 226 0.33 -9.04 5.23
CA LEU A 226 1.20 -8.16 4.44
C LEU A 226 2.62 -8.71 4.29
N PHE A 227 3.13 -9.48 5.25
CA PHE A 227 4.51 -9.96 5.23
C PHE A 227 4.73 -11.24 4.44
N TRP A 228 3.71 -12.07 4.21
CA TRP A 228 3.93 -13.43 3.72
C TRP A 228 4.59 -13.49 2.34
N ARG A 229 4.30 -12.54 1.46
CA ARG A 229 4.98 -12.41 0.16
C ARG A 229 6.50 -12.23 0.27
N PHE A 230 7.02 -11.70 1.38
CA PHE A 230 8.46 -11.57 1.59
C PHE A 230 9.15 -12.89 1.94
N LEU A 231 8.42 -13.93 2.35
CA LEU A 231 8.98 -15.24 2.69
C LEU A 231 9.70 -15.91 1.50
N VAL A 232 9.39 -15.48 0.27
CA VAL A 232 10.08 -15.95 -0.95
C VAL A 232 11.58 -15.64 -0.95
N MET A 233 12.01 -14.60 -0.22
CA MET A 233 13.41 -14.18 -0.18
C MET A 233 14.34 -15.21 0.46
N ASP A 234 13.77 -16.09 1.31
CA ASP A 234 14.48 -17.12 2.06
C ASP A 234 14.27 -18.53 1.46
N ASP A 235 13.61 -18.62 0.30
CA ASP A 235 13.42 -19.90 -0.39
C ASP A 235 14.71 -20.30 -1.13
N PRO A 236 15.39 -21.39 -0.73
CA PRO A 236 16.70 -21.76 -1.30
C PRO A 236 16.59 -22.29 -2.74
N THR A 237 15.40 -22.58 -3.23
CA THR A 237 15.17 -23.06 -4.60
C THR A 237 14.96 -21.91 -5.60
N ILE A 238 14.68 -20.72 -5.09
CA ILE A 238 14.42 -19.54 -5.91
C ILE A 238 15.70 -18.75 -6.08
N LYS A 239 15.92 -18.21 -7.27
CA LYS A 239 17.04 -17.32 -7.58
C LYS A 239 16.61 -15.86 -7.64
N ARG A 240 15.37 -15.61 -8.11
CA ARG A 240 14.82 -14.27 -8.28
C ARG A 240 13.38 -14.19 -7.85
N PHE A 241 13.03 -13.05 -7.27
CA PHE A 241 11.67 -12.76 -6.86
C PHE A 241 11.23 -11.36 -7.29
N LEU A 242 9.95 -11.22 -7.58
CA LEU A 242 9.22 -9.96 -7.62
C LEU A 242 8.17 -9.99 -6.54
N ILE A 243 7.98 -8.88 -5.83
CA ILE A 243 6.94 -8.74 -4.83
C ILE A 243 5.83 -7.85 -5.39
N ARG A 244 4.58 -8.33 -5.36
CA ARG A 244 3.41 -7.59 -5.85
C ARG A 244 2.27 -7.62 -4.85
N ASP A 245 1.50 -6.54 -4.83
CA ASP A 245 0.22 -6.47 -4.13
C ASP A 245 -0.86 -7.15 -4.99
N ALA A 246 -1.75 -7.90 -4.35
CA ALA A 246 -2.75 -8.72 -5.04
C ALA A 246 -3.81 -7.91 -5.80
N ASP A 247 -4.01 -6.64 -5.43
CA ASP A 247 -4.95 -5.72 -6.06
C ASP A 247 -4.33 -4.83 -7.14
N SER A 248 -3.06 -5.08 -7.53
CA SER A 248 -2.42 -4.40 -8.64
C SER A 248 -2.12 -5.37 -9.78
N ILE A 249 -2.60 -5.05 -10.98
CA ILE A 249 -2.44 -5.90 -12.16
C ILE A 249 -1.04 -5.75 -12.75
N VAL A 250 -0.42 -6.89 -13.15
CA VAL A 250 0.84 -6.90 -13.90
C VAL A 250 0.71 -6.24 -15.27
N SER A 251 1.75 -5.52 -15.71
CA SER A 251 1.72 -4.76 -16.97
C SER A 251 3.00 -4.86 -17.80
N HIS A 252 2.93 -4.53 -19.09
CA HIS A 252 4.11 -4.44 -19.95
C HIS A 252 5.07 -3.30 -19.56
N ARG A 253 4.57 -2.26 -18.88
CA ARG A 253 5.41 -1.17 -18.35
C ARG A 253 6.36 -1.68 -17.27
N GLU A 254 5.85 -2.45 -16.31
CA GLU A 254 6.72 -3.07 -15.29
C GLU A 254 7.63 -4.15 -15.89
N LYS A 255 7.16 -4.93 -16.87
CA LYS A 255 8.00 -5.91 -17.57
C LYS A 255 9.24 -5.27 -18.18
N ALA A 256 9.09 -4.12 -18.83
CA ALA A 256 10.22 -3.41 -19.44
C ALA A 256 11.25 -2.97 -18.37
N ALA A 257 10.78 -2.47 -17.23
CA ALA A 257 11.66 -2.10 -16.11
C ALA A 257 12.34 -3.33 -15.46
N VAL A 258 11.62 -4.44 -15.32
CA VAL A 258 12.17 -5.72 -14.83
C VAL A 258 13.21 -6.25 -15.81
N ASP A 259 12.97 -6.22 -17.12
CA ASP A 259 13.92 -6.67 -18.13
C ASP A 259 15.20 -5.83 -18.13
N ALA A 260 15.09 -4.52 -17.92
CA ALA A 260 16.25 -3.65 -17.75
C ALA A 260 17.06 -4.06 -16.52
N TRP A 261 16.40 -4.39 -15.40
CA TRP A 261 17.07 -4.92 -14.21
C TRP A 261 17.74 -6.27 -14.46
N LEU A 262 17.06 -7.22 -15.10
CA LEU A 262 17.60 -8.55 -15.39
C LEU A 262 18.85 -8.52 -16.28
N LYS A 263 19.02 -7.46 -17.07
CA LYS A 263 20.20 -7.21 -17.93
C LYS A 263 21.31 -6.41 -17.22
N SER A 264 21.04 -5.88 -16.03
CA SER A 264 21.99 -5.08 -15.25
C SER A 264 22.88 -5.95 -14.35
N ASP A 265 23.84 -5.30 -13.70
CA ASP A 265 24.69 -5.88 -12.65
C ASP A 265 24.07 -5.78 -11.24
N LYS A 266 22.81 -5.31 -11.13
CA LYS A 266 22.19 -5.00 -9.84
C LYS A 266 21.50 -6.21 -9.21
N TRP A 267 21.71 -6.40 -7.92
CA TRP A 267 21.09 -7.48 -7.14
C TRP A 267 19.60 -7.25 -6.90
N PHE A 268 19.17 -5.99 -6.85
CA PHE A 268 17.81 -5.58 -6.54
C PHE A 268 17.23 -4.59 -7.54
N HIS A 269 15.91 -4.49 -7.54
CA HIS A 269 15.13 -3.55 -8.35
C HIS A 269 13.95 -3.01 -7.58
N LEU A 270 13.63 -1.74 -7.79
CA LEU A 270 12.39 -1.14 -7.30
C LEU A 270 11.85 -0.10 -8.27
N MET A 271 10.56 0.18 -8.14
CA MET A 271 9.81 1.07 -9.01
C MET A 271 9.01 2.10 -8.21
N ARG A 272 8.93 3.33 -8.72
CA ARG A 272 8.04 4.40 -8.24
C ARG A 272 7.36 5.06 -9.44
N ASP A 273 6.07 4.80 -9.61
CA ASP A 273 5.36 5.23 -10.84
C ASP A 273 4.19 6.21 -10.62
N ASN A 274 4.02 6.76 -9.41
CA ASN A 274 2.89 7.64 -9.08
C ASN A 274 3.26 8.65 -7.99
N TYR A 275 2.56 9.78 -7.93
CA TYR A 275 2.83 10.89 -7.00
C TYR A 275 2.84 10.46 -5.52
N SER A 276 2.08 9.42 -5.16
CA SER A 276 1.99 8.90 -3.80
C SER A 276 3.08 7.88 -3.46
N HIS A 277 3.91 7.47 -4.43
CA HIS A 277 4.98 6.49 -4.24
C HIS A 277 6.23 7.12 -3.63
N THR A 278 6.09 7.69 -2.42
CA THR A 278 7.14 8.43 -1.72
C THR A 278 7.88 7.61 -0.67
N GLU A 279 7.74 6.28 -0.65
CA GLU A 279 8.55 5.38 0.20
C GLU A 279 9.87 4.95 -0.46
N LEU A 280 10.83 4.54 0.38
CA LEU A 280 12.09 3.99 -0.11
C LEU A 280 11.87 2.70 -0.92
N ILE A 281 11.00 1.82 -0.43
CA ILE A 281 10.59 0.60 -1.14
C ILE A 281 9.07 0.49 -0.96
N LEU A 282 8.34 0.53 -2.07
CA LEU A 282 6.90 0.26 -2.10
C LEU A 282 6.69 -1.24 -1.98
N ALA A 283 5.87 -1.70 -1.04
CA ALA A 283 5.87 -3.10 -0.63
C ALA A 283 5.40 -4.09 -1.71
N GLY A 284 4.68 -3.61 -2.74
CA GLY A 284 4.27 -4.38 -3.92
C GLY A 284 4.96 -3.97 -5.22
N MET A 285 6.10 -3.27 -5.20
CA MET A 285 6.77 -2.76 -6.41
C MET A 285 8.30 -2.89 -6.38
N TRP A 286 8.79 -4.06 -5.96
CA TRP A 286 10.23 -4.33 -5.89
C TRP A 286 10.54 -5.81 -6.10
N GLY A 287 11.80 -6.11 -6.37
CA GLY A 287 12.30 -7.46 -6.59
C GLY A 287 13.78 -7.57 -6.31
N GLY A 288 14.28 -8.80 -6.35
CA GLY A 288 15.68 -9.07 -6.06
C GLY A 288 16.12 -10.49 -6.34
N CYS A 289 17.42 -10.70 -6.18
CA CYS A 289 18.00 -12.04 -6.12
C CYS A 289 17.99 -12.55 -4.68
N THR A 290 17.81 -13.86 -4.50
CA THR A 290 17.87 -14.53 -3.19
C THR A 290 19.32 -14.71 -2.72
N GLY A 291 19.50 -15.20 -1.49
CA GLY A 291 20.83 -15.54 -0.94
C GLY A 291 21.54 -14.41 -0.20
N ILE A 292 20.90 -13.25 -0.04
CA ILE A 292 21.42 -12.13 0.77
C ILE A 292 20.71 -12.07 2.13
N PHE A 293 19.38 -12.14 2.12
CA PHE A 293 18.58 -12.09 3.34
C PHE A 293 18.15 -13.50 3.73
N HIS A 294 18.27 -13.80 5.02
CA HIS A 294 17.95 -15.11 5.58
C HIS A 294 17.08 -14.97 6.83
N ASN A 295 16.42 -16.07 7.21
CA ASN A 295 15.55 -16.13 8.39
C ASN A 295 14.49 -15.03 8.41
N ILE A 296 13.87 -14.79 7.25
CA ILE A 296 12.98 -13.63 7.04
C ILE A 296 11.82 -13.60 8.02
N GLU A 297 11.23 -14.75 8.34
CA GLU A 297 10.15 -14.82 9.33
C GLU A 297 10.58 -14.29 10.70
N ALA A 298 11.77 -14.68 11.17
CA ALA A 298 12.31 -14.23 12.46
C ALA A 298 12.63 -12.73 12.43
N HIS A 299 13.28 -12.24 11.37
CA HIS A 299 13.58 -10.82 11.21
C HIS A 299 12.31 -9.95 11.24
N ILE A 300 11.24 -10.40 10.59
CA ILE A 300 9.95 -9.71 10.61
C ILE A 300 9.36 -9.69 12.02
N ARG A 301 9.42 -10.81 12.74
CA ARG A 301 8.94 -10.89 14.14
C ARG A 301 9.70 -9.92 15.05
N ASP A 302 11.02 -9.90 14.95
CA ASP A 302 11.87 -9.02 15.75
C ASP A 302 11.54 -7.56 15.47
N TYR A 303 11.39 -7.20 14.18
CA TYR A 303 10.97 -5.86 13.79
C TYR A 303 9.59 -5.50 14.33
N VAL A 304 8.58 -6.37 14.18
CA VAL A 304 7.23 -6.12 14.69
C VAL A 304 7.25 -5.94 16.22
N ALA A 305 8.05 -6.71 16.94
CA ALA A 305 8.20 -6.58 18.39
C ALA A 305 8.75 -5.22 18.84
N THR A 306 9.50 -4.51 17.99
CA THR A 306 9.96 -3.13 18.28
C THR A 306 8.82 -2.12 18.36
N GLY A 307 7.70 -2.37 17.67
CA GLY A 307 6.61 -1.41 17.51
C GLY A 307 7.01 -0.15 16.72
N ARG A 308 8.09 -0.21 15.92
CA ARG A 308 8.61 0.93 15.13
C ARG A 308 7.84 1.16 13.82
N TYR A 309 6.52 1.14 13.88
CA TYR A 309 5.63 1.43 12.76
C TYR A 309 4.44 2.28 13.24
N LEU A 310 3.76 2.95 12.30
CA LEU A 310 2.65 3.85 12.62
C LEU A 310 1.36 3.07 12.88
N ASP A 311 1.02 2.17 11.97
CA ASP A 311 -0.13 1.28 12.07
C ASP A 311 0.08 0.00 11.27
N ASN A 312 -0.91 -0.89 11.31
CA ASN A 312 -0.84 -2.20 10.71
C ASN A 312 -0.87 -2.22 9.17
N ARG A 313 -1.29 -1.13 8.51
CA ARG A 313 -1.42 -1.05 7.05
C ARG A 313 -0.12 -0.67 6.35
N VAL A 314 0.82 -0.08 7.08
CA VAL A 314 2.12 0.38 6.56
C VAL A 314 3.31 -0.32 7.20
N MET A 315 3.07 -1.32 8.05
CA MET A 315 4.12 -2.00 8.80
C MET A 315 5.14 -2.71 7.90
N ASP A 316 4.69 -3.22 6.77
CA ASP A 316 5.51 -3.88 5.76
C ASP A 316 6.44 -2.88 5.05
N GLN A 317 5.93 -1.73 4.63
CA GLN A 317 6.76 -0.67 4.05
C GLN A 317 7.80 -0.13 5.04
N HIS A 318 7.43 0.06 6.32
CA HIS A 318 8.43 0.48 7.31
C HIS A 318 9.46 -0.61 7.61
N TYR A 319 9.07 -1.89 7.61
CA TYR A 319 10.03 -2.99 7.67
C TYR A 319 11.01 -2.91 6.50
N LEU A 320 10.52 -2.71 5.29
CA LEU A 320 11.38 -2.55 4.12
C LEU A 320 12.32 -1.35 4.27
N ARG A 321 11.82 -0.21 4.73
CA ARG A 321 12.61 1.01 4.98
C ARG A 321 13.76 0.77 5.95
N TYR A 322 13.50 0.10 7.07
CA TYR A 322 14.47 0.00 8.14
C TYR A 322 15.32 -1.27 8.11
N CYS A 323 14.81 -2.37 7.57
CA CYS A 323 15.46 -3.68 7.64
C CYS A 323 15.99 -4.16 6.29
N ILE A 324 15.43 -3.71 5.16
CA ILE A 324 15.81 -4.18 3.82
C ILE A 324 16.60 -3.12 3.06
N TRP A 325 16.10 -1.88 3.01
CA TRP A 325 16.73 -0.76 2.29
C TRP A 325 18.21 -0.53 2.61
N PRO A 326 18.69 -0.59 3.88
CA PRO A 326 20.10 -0.35 4.19
C PRO A 326 21.05 -1.28 3.44
N THR A 327 20.66 -2.55 3.28
CA THR A 327 21.39 -3.56 2.50
C THR A 327 21.12 -3.41 1.00
N LEU A 328 19.85 -3.27 0.62
CA LEU A 328 19.39 -3.25 -0.77
C LEU A 328 20.02 -2.12 -1.59
N LYS A 329 20.18 -0.92 -1.00
CA LYS A 329 20.73 0.26 -1.68
C LYS A 329 22.17 0.09 -2.19
N GLN A 330 22.89 -0.93 -1.71
CA GLN A 330 24.27 -1.21 -2.15
C GLN A 330 24.32 -1.70 -3.62
N SER A 331 23.25 -2.32 -4.13
CA SER A 331 23.18 -2.78 -5.52
C SER A 331 21.73 -2.85 -6.00
N VAL A 332 21.21 -1.70 -6.40
CA VAL A 332 19.82 -1.54 -6.84
C VAL A 332 19.73 -0.78 -8.17
N LEU A 333 18.82 -1.22 -9.04
CA LEU A 333 18.33 -0.42 -10.16
C LEU A 333 16.98 0.22 -9.76
N ILE A 334 16.88 1.54 -9.85
CA ILE A 334 15.69 2.28 -9.44
C ILE A 334 15.04 2.89 -10.68
N HIS A 335 13.76 2.58 -10.92
CA HIS A 335 12.96 3.28 -11.92
C HIS A 335 11.97 4.21 -11.22
N ASP A 336 11.97 5.49 -11.59
CA ASP A 336 11.15 6.52 -10.94
C ASP A 336 10.60 7.50 -11.97
N SER A 337 9.30 7.42 -12.27
CA SER A 337 8.66 8.34 -13.22
C SER A 337 8.33 9.71 -12.62
N GLN A 338 8.47 9.87 -11.30
CA GLN A 338 8.16 11.09 -10.57
C GLN A 338 9.39 11.92 -10.23
N GLN A 339 10.59 11.41 -10.51
CA GLN A 339 11.88 12.06 -10.26
C GLN A 339 12.12 12.37 -8.77
N PHE A 340 11.60 11.51 -7.88
CA PHE A 340 11.76 11.67 -6.43
C PHE A 340 13.13 11.20 -5.94
N ASP A 341 13.80 10.33 -6.69
CA ASP A 341 15.15 9.86 -6.38
C ASP A 341 16.16 10.30 -7.45
N SER A 342 17.25 10.95 -7.03
CA SER A 342 18.33 11.39 -7.93
C SER A 342 19.12 10.24 -8.55
N ASP A 343 19.11 9.07 -7.90
CA ASP A 343 19.83 7.88 -8.35
C ASP A 343 18.98 7.02 -9.30
N ALA A 344 17.74 7.44 -9.58
CA ALA A 344 16.81 6.71 -10.42
C ALA A 344 16.92 7.06 -11.90
N ILE A 345 16.46 6.13 -12.72
CA ILE A 345 16.30 6.29 -14.16
C ILE A 345 14.82 6.28 -14.55
N ASP A 346 14.51 6.80 -15.74
CA ASP A 346 13.16 6.73 -16.30
C ASP A 346 12.76 5.28 -16.62
N PHE A 347 11.44 5.02 -16.60
CA PHE A 347 10.91 3.75 -17.08
C PHE A 347 11.30 3.52 -18.55
N PRO A 348 11.74 2.31 -18.94
CA PRO A 348 12.08 2.03 -20.32
C PRO A 348 10.85 2.12 -21.22
N VAL A 349 11.06 2.42 -22.50
CA VAL A 349 10.01 2.40 -23.51
C VAL A 349 9.46 0.98 -23.63
N TYR A 350 8.13 0.87 -23.75
CA TYR A 350 7.41 -0.37 -24.03
C TYR A 350 6.37 -0.09 -25.12
N ASP A 351 5.91 -1.16 -25.77
CA ASP A 351 4.90 -1.05 -26.80
C ASP A 351 3.55 -0.65 -26.20
N LEU A 352 3.10 0.57 -26.52
CA LEU A 352 1.81 1.10 -26.07
C LEU A 352 0.63 0.32 -26.67
N ALA A 353 0.80 -0.35 -27.81
CA ALA A 353 -0.23 -1.23 -28.37
C ALA A 353 -0.52 -2.43 -27.46
N LEU A 354 0.41 -2.78 -26.56
CA LEU A 354 0.23 -3.83 -25.57
C LEU A 354 -0.42 -3.33 -24.26
N MET A 355 -0.76 -2.03 -24.16
CA MET A 355 -1.56 -1.55 -23.04
C MET A 355 -2.98 -2.09 -23.13
N GLN A 356 -3.31 -2.99 -22.21
CA GLN A 356 -4.68 -3.47 -22.05
C GLN A 356 -5.59 -2.47 -21.30
N ASN A 357 -4.99 -1.49 -20.60
CA ASN A 357 -5.70 -0.50 -19.81
C ASN A 357 -5.67 0.87 -20.47
N ASP A 358 -6.81 1.24 -21.02
CA ASP A 358 -7.17 2.60 -21.40
C ASP A 358 -7.37 3.43 -20.12
N SER A 359 -6.36 4.21 -19.72
CA SER A 359 -6.56 5.41 -18.89
C SER A 359 -5.36 6.36 -18.94
N GLU A 360 -5.65 7.66 -19.04
CA GLU A 360 -4.69 8.76 -18.83
C GLU A 360 -4.00 8.71 -17.44
N ASN A 361 -4.47 7.85 -16.53
CA ASN A 361 -4.02 7.74 -15.13
C ASN A 361 -3.31 6.42 -14.79
N PHE A 362 -2.99 5.61 -15.80
CA PHE A 362 -2.32 4.33 -15.57
C PHE A 362 -0.92 4.52 -14.95
N HIS A 363 -0.61 3.71 -13.95
CA HIS A 363 0.72 3.59 -13.34
C HIS A 363 0.93 2.19 -12.78
N VAL A 364 2.18 1.72 -12.73
CA VAL A 364 2.53 0.47 -12.04
C VAL A 364 2.19 0.60 -10.57
N GLY A 365 1.56 -0.42 -9.97
CA GLY A 365 1.15 -0.40 -8.56
C GLY A 365 -0.24 0.19 -8.32
N MET A 366 -0.96 0.60 -9.37
CA MET A 366 -2.33 1.07 -9.23
C MET A 366 -3.26 -0.01 -8.64
N ASN A 367 -4.28 0.43 -7.92
CA ASN A 367 -5.28 -0.43 -7.29
C ASN A 367 -6.46 -0.68 -8.25
N ASP A 368 -6.38 -1.79 -8.99
CA ASP A 368 -7.35 -2.23 -9.99
C ASP A 368 -8.64 -2.80 -9.38
N GLY A 369 -8.62 -3.23 -8.12
CA GLY A 369 -9.79 -3.77 -7.41
C GLY A 369 -10.60 -2.72 -6.63
N SER A 370 -10.45 -1.44 -6.96
CA SER A 370 -11.09 -0.32 -6.26
C SER A 370 -12.57 -0.05 -6.60
N PRO A 371 -13.09 -0.33 -7.82
CA PRO A 371 -14.49 -0.04 -8.14
C PRO A 371 -15.48 -0.74 -7.20
N ILE A 372 -16.55 -0.04 -6.86
CA ILE A 372 -17.65 -0.55 -6.03
C ILE A 372 -18.89 -0.69 -6.91
N ILE A 373 -19.43 -1.91 -6.97
CA ILE A 373 -20.73 -2.20 -7.56
C ILE A 373 -21.72 -2.39 -6.41
N ALA A 374 -22.77 -1.57 -6.39
CA ALA A 374 -23.88 -1.72 -5.47
C ALA A 374 -25.04 -2.43 -6.17
N THR A 375 -25.64 -3.42 -5.50
CA THR A 375 -26.88 -4.05 -5.98
C THR A 375 -27.89 -4.15 -4.85
N ALA A 376 -29.16 -3.90 -5.20
CA ALA A 376 -30.28 -4.09 -4.29
C ALA A 376 -30.55 -5.59 -4.07
N VAL A 377 -30.96 -5.93 -2.85
CA VAL A 377 -31.41 -7.27 -2.46
C VAL A 377 -32.92 -7.24 -2.34
N ALA A 378 -33.60 -7.84 -3.32
CA ALA A 378 -35.06 -7.83 -3.39
C ALA A 378 -35.74 -8.65 -2.26
N HIS A 379 -35.05 -9.66 -1.71
CA HIS A 379 -35.60 -10.46 -0.63
C HIS A 379 -35.85 -9.58 0.61
N PRO A 380 -37.02 -9.66 1.27
CA PRO A 380 -37.41 -8.68 2.30
C PRO A 380 -36.59 -8.79 3.59
N THR A 381 -36.20 -10.00 3.99
CA THR A 381 -35.65 -10.29 5.33
C THR A 381 -34.28 -10.95 5.33
N ALA A 382 -33.71 -11.24 4.16
CA ALA A 382 -32.46 -12.00 4.08
C ALA A 382 -31.33 -11.16 4.67
N GLN A 383 -30.61 -11.70 5.66
CA GLN A 383 -29.45 -11.02 6.25
C GLN A 383 -28.15 -11.35 5.51
N ARG A 384 -28.13 -12.49 4.83
CA ARG A 384 -27.02 -12.96 4.01
C ARG A 384 -27.54 -13.36 2.63
N VAL A 385 -26.69 -13.16 1.63
CA VAL A 385 -26.92 -13.57 0.25
C VAL A 385 -25.67 -14.21 -0.32
N CYS A 386 -25.83 -15.10 -1.29
CA CYS A 386 -24.78 -15.48 -2.22
C CYS A 386 -25.02 -14.70 -3.51
N TRP A 387 -24.00 -14.04 -4.05
CA TRP A 387 -24.09 -13.44 -5.37
C TRP A 387 -23.16 -14.14 -6.34
N VAL A 388 -23.59 -14.19 -7.60
CA VAL A 388 -22.88 -14.85 -8.70
C VAL A 388 -22.72 -13.84 -9.82
N LEU A 389 -21.49 -13.69 -10.31
CA LEU A 389 -21.18 -12.90 -11.50
C LEU A 389 -21.14 -13.84 -12.71
N LEU A 390 -21.95 -13.53 -13.72
CA LEU A 390 -22.03 -14.26 -14.97
C LEU A 390 -21.44 -13.43 -16.11
N ASP A 391 -20.74 -14.10 -17.03
CA ASP A 391 -20.25 -13.49 -18.26
C ASP A 391 -21.35 -13.34 -19.33
N GLU A 392 -20.98 -12.85 -20.51
CA GLU A 392 -21.88 -12.66 -21.65
C GLU A 392 -22.56 -13.95 -22.14
N ASN A 393 -21.96 -15.11 -21.85
CA ASN A 393 -22.46 -16.43 -22.23
C ASN A 393 -23.23 -17.13 -21.09
N GLN A 394 -23.56 -16.40 -20.02
CA GLN A 394 -24.18 -16.94 -18.79
C GLN A 394 -23.31 -17.97 -18.05
N VAL A 395 -21.99 -17.96 -18.28
CA VAL A 395 -21.04 -18.79 -17.56
C VAL A 395 -20.62 -18.07 -16.29
N GLU A 396 -20.54 -18.81 -15.18
CA GLU A 396 -20.08 -18.26 -13.91
C GLU A 396 -18.61 -17.85 -13.95
N VAL A 397 -18.38 -16.57 -13.65
CA VAL A 397 -17.04 -16.00 -13.46
C VAL A 397 -16.56 -16.23 -12.04
N CYS A 398 -17.41 -15.89 -11.06
CA CYS A 398 -17.15 -16.05 -9.64
C CYS A 398 -18.43 -15.94 -8.79
N ARG A 399 -18.34 -16.38 -7.53
CA ARG A 399 -19.41 -16.29 -6.54
C ARG A 399 -18.86 -16.01 -5.14
N TYR A 400 -19.60 -15.24 -4.35
CA TYR A 400 -19.22 -14.92 -2.97
C TYR A 400 -20.44 -14.68 -2.08
N ASP A 401 -20.24 -14.83 -0.77
CA ASP A 401 -21.20 -14.42 0.24
C ASP A 401 -21.12 -12.90 0.47
N ALA A 402 -22.27 -12.29 0.79
CA ALA A 402 -22.34 -10.92 1.25
C ALA A 402 -23.36 -10.75 2.38
N ILE A 403 -23.08 -9.79 3.26
CA ILE A 403 -24.01 -9.34 4.30
C ILE A 403 -24.87 -8.23 3.73
N VAL A 404 -26.18 -8.33 3.91
CA VAL A 404 -27.12 -7.32 3.43
C VAL A 404 -27.14 -6.12 4.39
N SER A 405 -26.89 -4.93 3.86
CA SER A 405 -26.94 -3.69 4.64
C SER A 405 -28.36 -3.35 5.11
N ASN A 406 -28.47 -2.43 6.08
CA ASN A 406 -29.76 -1.90 6.55
C ASN A 406 -30.57 -1.24 5.42
N SER A 407 -29.89 -0.68 4.42
CA SER A 407 -30.49 -0.13 3.20
C SER A 407 -30.87 -1.21 2.15
N ARG A 408 -30.83 -2.50 2.52
CA ARG A 408 -31.13 -3.65 1.64
C ARG A 408 -30.25 -3.72 0.39
N ASN A 409 -29.00 -3.29 0.48
CA ASN A 409 -28.00 -3.36 -0.59
C ASN A 409 -26.80 -4.20 -0.18
N ILE A 410 -26.08 -4.73 -1.16
CA ILE A 410 -24.70 -5.20 -1.00
C ILE A 410 -23.78 -4.33 -1.85
N GLU A 411 -22.60 -4.03 -1.30
CA GLU A 411 -21.52 -3.33 -2.00
C GLU A 411 -20.39 -4.32 -2.25
N ILE A 412 -19.96 -4.42 -3.50
CA ILE A 412 -18.98 -5.41 -3.94
C ILE A 412 -17.82 -4.67 -4.59
N ASN A 413 -16.61 -4.89 -4.07
CA ASN A 413 -15.40 -4.46 -4.76
C ASN A 413 -15.01 -5.47 -5.83
N LEU A 414 -14.90 -5.02 -7.07
CA LEU A 414 -14.53 -5.88 -8.21
C LEU A 414 -13.37 -5.26 -9.01
N PRO A 415 -12.57 -6.09 -9.71
CA PRO A 415 -11.59 -5.58 -10.65
C PRO A 415 -12.21 -4.62 -11.67
N TYR A 416 -11.47 -3.59 -12.06
CA TYR A 416 -11.90 -2.58 -13.02
C TYR A 416 -12.38 -3.16 -14.35
N ALA A 417 -11.69 -4.19 -14.85
CA ALA A 417 -12.10 -4.92 -16.05
C ALA A 417 -13.51 -5.54 -15.91
N PHE A 418 -13.87 -6.05 -14.73
CA PHE A 418 -15.17 -6.65 -14.48
C PHE A 418 -16.24 -5.56 -14.34
N ALA A 419 -15.94 -4.49 -13.60
CA ALA A 419 -16.83 -3.35 -13.44
C ALA A 419 -17.20 -2.72 -14.80
N LYS A 420 -16.23 -2.56 -15.71
CA LYS A 420 -16.48 -2.09 -17.09
C LYS A 420 -17.47 -2.98 -17.84
N LYS A 421 -17.31 -4.30 -17.78
CA LYS A 421 -18.21 -5.25 -18.46
C LYS A 421 -19.63 -5.26 -17.87
N ILE A 422 -19.76 -5.08 -16.55
CA ILE A 422 -21.06 -4.92 -15.88
C ILE A 422 -21.72 -3.60 -16.33
N GLN A 423 -20.97 -2.50 -16.34
CA GLN A 423 -21.47 -1.19 -16.77
C GLN A 423 -21.92 -1.20 -18.24
N ALA A 424 -21.21 -1.93 -19.10
CA ALA A 424 -21.57 -2.15 -20.49
C ALA A 424 -22.72 -3.16 -20.68
N GLN A 425 -23.32 -3.67 -19.59
CA GLN A 425 -24.39 -4.67 -19.60
C GLN A 425 -24.02 -5.99 -20.29
N GLN A 426 -22.72 -6.27 -20.44
CA GLN A 426 -22.22 -7.51 -21.01
C GLN A 426 -22.20 -8.63 -19.97
N TRP A 427 -21.87 -8.27 -18.72
CA TRP A 427 -21.83 -9.20 -17.59
C TRP A 427 -22.98 -8.89 -16.63
N LYS A 428 -23.50 -9.93 -15.97
CA LYS A 428 -24.68 -9.82 -15.11
C LYS A 428 -24.39 -10.34 -13.71
N LEU A 429 -24.82 -9.58 -12.71
CA LEU A 429 -24.83 -10.00 -11.31
C LEU A 429 -26.19 -10.63 -10.96
N GLN A 430 -26.16 -11.80 -10.33
CA GLN A 430 -27.34 -12.47 -9.78
C GLN A 430 -27.19 -12.63 -8.26
N VAL A 431 -28.26 -12.44 -7.51
CA VAL A 431 -28.25 -12.47 -6.05
C VAL A 431 -29.27 -13.50 -5.56
N TYR A 432 -28.81 -14.42 -4.71
CA TYR A 432 -29.58 -15.50 -4.14
C TYR A 432 -29.62 -15.33 -2.62
N PRO A 433 -30.81 -15.17 -2.01
CA PRO A 433 -30.92 -15.11 -0.56
C PRO A 433 -30.61 -16.47 0.07
N TYR A 434 -29.91 -16.47 1.20
CA TYR A 434 -29.95 -17.61 2.09
C TYR A 434 -31.29 -17.60 2.81
N GLU A 435 -32.08 -18.65 2.66
CA GLU A 435 -33.24 -18.87 3.52
C GLU A 435 -32.70 -19.22 4.92
N ASN A 436 -33.17 -18.48 5.93
CA ASN A 436 -32.77 -18.67 7.33
C ASN A 436 -33.46 -19.87 7.94
#